data_AF-A0A524NPZ4-F1
#
_entry.id   AF-A0A524NPZ4-F1
#
_cell.length_a   1.000
_cell.length_b   1.000
_cell.length_c   1.000
_cell.angle_alpha   90.00
_cell.angle_beta   90.00
_cell.angle_gamma   90.00
#
_symmetry.space_group_name_H-M   'P 1'
#
loop_
_entity.id
_entity.type
_entity.pdbx_description
1 polymer ?
#
loop_
_entity_poly.entity_id
_entity_poly.type
_entity_poly.pdbx_seq_one_letter_code
_entity_poly.pdbx_strand_id
1 'polypeptide(L)'
;IADGGGTKPVLVSGSKNGTLYALDEATGAIEWTNEVQPTPVPPGFAGFGLFNGPLSVDNGMIYAAIYKLIPRTVCADDHTTGCTTNADCSVGECLPDVNHLMAFDADDGSIVWSQQIGSTWSATSVSNGIVFTGTDPGEAPSGLSQLLAHDAATGAPLAAYELTNATVTKAAVDADSLYVGYGVVSSPGGVQAFELRCPEQPRAGCLTGAKATVLVKNKGGDKDLLKWKLVKGNAFDQADLGDPLTNTAYSLCLYDETGNVASREALLTVPASALWQDKSPKGFKYKDKDATADGVNGGQLKPGDEGKSKVQIKAKGANLPTPQPVSADKYFDVDSAFTVQLIADGGADICWTIDFTSAKKNDGEQFKASAP
;
A
#
# COMPACT_ATOMS: atom_id res chain seq x y z
N ILE A 1 0.54 27.42 -3.85
CA ILE A 1 1.67 28.03 -3.13
C ILE A 1 1.23 29.26 -2.36
N ALA A 2 1.79 29.49 -1.16
CA ALA A 2 1.50 30.70 -0.39
C ALA A 2 2.11 31.96 -1.06
N ASP A 3 1.35 33.04 -1.18
CA ASP A 3 1.80 34.27 -1.85
C ASP A 3 1.33 35.55 -1.14
N GLY A 4 1.91 35.85 0.03
CA GLY A 4 1.84 37.15 0.72
C GLY A 4 0.45 37.67 1.16
N GLY A 5 -0.64 37.07 0.68
CA GLY A 5 -2.03 37.46 0.86
C GLY A 5 -3.03 36.30 0.63
N GLY A 6 -2.55 35.06 0.48
CA GLY A 6 -3.38 33.87 0.28
C GLY A 6 -2.60 32.70 -0.33
N THR A 7 -3.32 31.75 -0.94
CA THR A 7 -2.75 30.69 -1.78
C THR A 7 -3.06 30.96 -3.25
N LYS A 8 -2.08 30.71 -4.13
CA LYS A 8 -2.27 30.72 -5.59
C LYS A 8 -2.05 29.34 -6.22
N PRO A 9 -2.80 28.97 -7.26
CA PRO A 9 -2.57 27.75 -8.01
C PRO A 9 -1.29 27.85 -8.84
N VAL A 10 -0.63 26.71 -9.05
CA VAL A 10 0.55 26.59 -9.91
C VAL A 10 0.41 25.37 -10.82
N LEU A 11 1.02 25.45 -11.99
CA LEU A 11 1.23 24.33 -12.90
C LEU A 11 2.60 23.74 -12.61
N VAL A 12 2.69 22.42 -12.45
CA VAL A 12 3.96 21.74 -12.19
C VAL A 12 4.35 20.87 -13.38
N SER A 13 5.61 20.94 -13.80
CA SER A 13 6.15 20.15 -14.92
C SER A 13 7.52 19.58 -14.60
N GLY A 14 7.74 18.32 -14.97
CA GLY A 14 9.05 17.69 -14.96
C GLY A 14 9.76 17.79 -16.31
N SER A 15 11.08 17.79 -16.28
CA SER A 15 11.94 17.86 -17.46
C SER A 15 12.90 16.67 -17.58
N LYS A 16 13.38 16.49 -18.81
CA LYS A 16 14.26 15.41 -19.29
C LYS A 16 15.60 15.33 -18.61
N ASN A 17 15.96 16.36 -17.85
CA ASN A 17 17.23 16.52 -17.15
C ASN A 17 17.06 16.38 -15.63
N GLY A 18 15.90 15.93 -15.14
CA GLY A 18 15.67 15.83 -13.70
C GLY A 18 15.38 17.18 -13.04
N THR A 19 14.87 18.16 -13.79
CA THR A 19 14.39 19.43 -13.24
C THR A 19 12.87 19.46 -13.12
N LEU A 20 12.35 19.92 -11.98
CA LEU A 20 10.95 20.29 -11.77
C LEU A 20 10.79 21.80 -11.86
N TYR A 21 9.69 22.23 -12.48
CA TYR A 21 9.30 23.62 -12.61
C TYR A 21 7.91 23.79 -12.02
N ALA A 22 7.72 24.82 -11.20
CA ALA A 22 6.41 25.39 -10.94
C ALA A 22 6.25 26.69 -11.71
N LEU A 23 5.12 26.82 -12.37
CA LEU A 23 4.75 27.98 -13.16
C LEU A 23 3.47 28.57 -12.62
N ASP A 24 3.40 29.90 -12.58
CA ASP A 24 2.17 30.63 -12.36
C ASP A 24 1.13 30.21 -13.43
N GLU A 25 -0.05 29.80 -12.98
CA GLU A 25 -1.07 29.25 -13.88
C GLU A 25 -1.57 30.30 -14.90
N ALA A 26 -1.64 31.57 -14.51
CA ALA A 26 -2.21 32.62 -15.35
C ALA A 26 -1.23 33.17 -16.39
N THR A 27 0.05 33.27 -16.02
CA THR A 27 1.09 33.95 -16.81
C THR A 27 2.12 33.00 -17.41
N GLY A 28 2.26 31.80 -16.85
CA GLY A 28 3.33 30.87 -17.19
C GLY A 28 4.71 31.31 -16.71
N ALA A 29 4.80 32.32 -15.85
CA ALA A 29 6.06 32.72 -15.23
C ALA A 29 6.57 31.61 -14.28
N ILE A 30 7.88 31.37 -14.26
CA ILE A 30 8.47 30.41 -13.32
C ILE A 30 8.40 31.00 -11.91
N GLU A 31 7.77 30.26 -11.00
CA GLU A 31 7.70 30.58 -9.57
C GLU A 31 8.91 29.99 -8.84
N TRP A 32 9.21 28.73 -9.12
CA TRP A 32 10.40 28.06 -8.61
C TRP A 32 10.85 26.94 -9.55
N THR A 33 12.11 26.53 -9.37
CA THR A 33 12.74 25.42 -10.07
C THR A 33 13.47 24.56 -9.05
N ASN A 34 13.32 23.24 -9.13
CA ASN A 34 14.14 22.28 -8.36
C ASN A 34 14.87 21.35 -9.32
N GLU A 35 16.20 21.35 -9.27
CA GLU A 35 17.05 20.41 -9.98
C GLU A 35 17.54 19.33 -9.01
N VAL A 36 17.06 18.09 -9.18
CA VAL A 36 17.33 17.01 -8.22
C VAL A 36 18.79 16.58 -8.21
N GLN A 37 19.43 16.63 -9.36
CA GLN A 37 20.88 16.53 -9.46
C GLN A 37 21.33 17.40 -10.64
N PRO A 38 22.35 18.24 -10.45
CA PRO A 38 22.93 18.98 -11.56
C PRO A 38 23.45 17.96 -12.57
N THR A 39 22.78 17.85 -13.72
CA THR A 39 23.18 16.92 -14.78
C THR A 39 23.47 17.65 -16.07
N PRO A 40 24.54 17.26 -16.78
CA PRO A 40 25.05 18.03 -17.89
C PRO A 40 24.35 17.56 -19.18
N VAL A 41 24.16 18.50 -20.09
CA VAL A 41 24.02 18.28 -21.55
C VAL A 41 22.66 17.76 -22.06
N PRO A 42 21.94 18.58 -22.85
CA PRO A 42 21.02 18.10 -23.88
C PRO A 42 21.77 17.40 -25.03
N PRO A 43 21.29 16.24 -25.54
CA PRO A 43 20.11 15.50 -25.09
C PRO A 43 20.52 14.33 -24.19
N GLY A 44 20.74 14.59 -22.90
CA GLY A 44 20.81 13.56 -21.86
C GLY A 44 19.47 12.83 -21.80
N PHE A 45 19.50 11.52 -21.92
CA PHE A 45 18.33 10.67 -22.20
C PHE A 45 17.68 10.13 -20.91
N ALA A 46 17.48 10.97 -19.89
CA ALA A 46 16.78 10.57 -18.67
C ALA A 46 16.41 11.72 -17.72
N GLY A 47 15.12 11.79 -17.35
CA GLY A 47 14.62 12.74 -16.35
C GLY A 47 13.21 12.40 -15.86
N PHE A 48 12.62 13.31 -15.08
CA PHE A 48 11.22 13.24 -14.64
C PHE A 48 10.31 13.10 -15.87
N GLY A 49 9.77 11.91 -16.08
CA GLY A 49 8.68 11.71 -17.03
C GLY A 49 9.00 11.96 -18.50
N LEU A 50 10.15 11.50 -19.01
CA LEU A 50 10.39 11.60 -20.46
C LEU A 50 10.62 10.26 -21.15
N PHE A 51 9.59 9.43 -20.98
CA PHE A 51 8.74 9.08 -22.11
C PHE A 51 7.25 9.16 -21.77
N ASN A 52 6.81 8.87 -20.53
CA ASN A 52 5.37 8.66 -20.26
C ASN A 52 4.88 8.90 -18.82
N GLY A 53 5.72 9.33 -17.87
CA GLY A 53 5.33 9.35 -16.45
C GLY A 53 4.81 10.70 -15.95
N PRO A 54 3.49 10.96 -15.90
CA PRO A 54 2.96 12.14 -15.25
C PRO A 54 3.35 12.20 -13.77
N LEU A 55 3.60 13.43 -13.33
CA LEU A 55 3.63 13.79 -11.92
C LEU A 55 2.23 13.58 -11.32
N SER A 56 2.19 13.32 -10.03
CA SER A 56 0.94 13.37 -9.28
C SER A 56 1.05 14.41 -8.18
N VAL A 57 -0.07 15.05 -7.85
CA VAL A 57 -0.11 16.14 -6.86
C VAL A 57 -1.28 15.86 -5.93
N ASP A 58 -1.03 15.90 -4.62
CA ASP A 58 -2.06 15.78 -3.59
C ASP A 58 -1.59 16.45 -2.31
N ASN A 59 -2.50 17.10 -1.59
CA ASN A 59 -2.27 17.71 -0.27
C ASN A 59 -0.99 18.56 -0.16
N GLY A 60 -0.70 19.39 -1.19
CA GLY A 60 0.47 20.26 -1.20
C GLY A 60 1.80 19.55 -1.45
N MET A 61 1.78 18.27 -1.82
CA MET A 61 2.95 17.51 -2.25
C MET A 61 2.87 17.16 -3.73
N ILE A 62 4.02 17.17 -4.39
CA ILE A 62 4.22 16.70 -5.76
C ILE A 62 4.99 15.38 -5.67
N TYR A 63 4.50 14.32 -6.31
CA TYR A 63 5.15 13.03 -6.38
C TYR A 63 5.67 12.78 -7.77
N ALA A 64 6.89 12.26 -7.84
CA ALA A 64 7.55 12.00 -9.10
C ALA A 64 8.44 10.77 -9.01
N ALA A 65 8.42 9.97 -10.07
CA ALA A 65 9.36 8.89 -10.29
C ALA A 65 10.31 9.26 -11.44
N ILE A 66 11.57 8.87 -11.31
CA ILE A 66 12.61 9.16 -12.30
C ILE A 66 13.20 7.89 -12.87
N TYR A 67 13.72 8.02 -14.09
CA TYR A 67 14.58 7.04 -14.71
C TYR A 67 16.05 7.29 -14.36
N LYS A 68 16.95 6.37 -14.76
CA LYS A 68 18.40 6.47 -14.52
C LYS A 68 18.97 7.70 -15.22
N LEU A 69 19.50 8.67 -14.48
CA LEU A 69 20.25 9.79 -15.06
C LEU A 69 21.42 9.27 -15.92
N ILE A 70 21.80 10.03 -16.95
CA ILE A 70 22.91 9.68 -17.85
C ILE A 70 23.85 10.89 -17.92
N PRO A 71 25.05 10.83 -17.33
CA PRO A 71 25.62 9.71 -16.56
C PRO A 71 24.84 9.41 -15.26
N ARG A 72 24.91 8.16 -14.79
CA ARG A 72 24.19 7.72 -13.56
C ARG A 72 24.65 8.48 -12.31
N THR A 73 25.95 8.74 -12.25
CA THR A 73 26.63 9.41 -11.14
C THR A 73 27.67 10.33 -11.75
N VAL A 74 27.82 11.52 -11.17
CA VAL A 74 28.70 12.58 -11.66
C VAL A 74 29.59 13.12 -10.56
N CYS A 75 30.74 13.66 -10.93
CA CYS A 75 31.66 14.29 -10.00
C CYS A 75 31.07 15.59 -9.42
N ALA A 76 31.31 15.82 -8.12
CA ALA A 76 30.76 16.97 -7.40
C ALA A 76 31.39 18.33 -7.79
N ASP A 77 32.55 18.32 -8.45
CA ASP A 77 33.28 19.52 -8.85
C ASP A 77 32.71 20.15 -10.11
N ASP A 78 32.43 19.35 -11.13
CA ASP A 78 31.98 19.81 -12.44
C ASP A 78 30.52 19.44 -12.74
N HIS A 79 29.94 18.50 -11.99
CA HIS A 79 28.63 17.92 -12.22
C HIS A 79 28.43 17.40 -13.65
N THR A 80 29.52 17.12 -14.36
CA THR A 80 29.48 16.69 -15.76
C THR A 80 30.20 15.39 -16.03
N THR A 81 31.29 15.15 -15.31
CA THR A 81 32.11 13.97 -15.50
C THR A 81 31.45 12.78 -14.84
N GLY A 82 31.06 11.79 -15.65
CA GLY A 82 30.54 10.53 -15.14
C GLY A 82 31.59 9.78 -14.31
N CYS A 83 31.20 9.25 -13.16
CA CYS A 83 32.11 8.60 -12.22
C CYS A 83 31.50 7.33 -11.63
N THR A 84 32.33 6.43 -11.13
CA THR A 84 31.94 5.27 -10.33
C THR A 84 32.59 5.26 -8.96
N THR A 85 33.73 5.95 -8.83
CA THR A 85 34.47 6.13 -7.60
C THR A 85 35.04 7.54 -7.54
N ASN A 86 35.47 7.99 -6.36
CA ASN A 86 36.11 9.29 -6.19
C ASN A 86 37.42 9.44 -6.99
N ALA A 87 38.05 8.34 -7.41
CA ALA A 87 39.27 8.36 -8.23
C ALA A 87 39.00 8.80 -9.67
N ASP A 88 37.75 8.73 -10.13
CA ASP A 88 37.35 9.20 -11.45
C ASP A 88 37.22 10.73 -11.50
N CYS A 89 37.14 11.38 -10.33
CA CYS A 89 36.90 12.82 -10.20
C CYS A 89 38.20 13.61 -10.06
N SER A 90 38.26 14.73 -10.78
CA SER A 90 39.44 15.60 -10.76
C SER A 90 39.61 16.27 -9.40
N VAL A 91 38.49 16.67 -8.78
CA VAL A 91 38.38 17.17 -7.43
C VAL A 91 37.08 16.65 -6.80
N GLY A 92 37.10 16.36 -5.51
CA GLY A 92 35.88 16.02 -4.76
C GLY A 92 35.43 14.57 -4.92
N GLU A 93 34.14 14.35 -4.67
CA GLU A 93 33.55 13.01 -4.58
C GLU A 93 32.69 12.71 -5.81
N CYS A 94 32.56 11.42 -6.09
CA CYS A 94 31.54 10.93 -7.01
C CYS A 94 30.20 10.96 -6.30
N LEU A 95 29.27 11.80 -6.78
CA LEU A 95 27.96 11.94 -6.16
C LEU A 95 27.20 10.61 -6.24
N PRO A 96 26.47 10.22 -5.17
CA PRO A 96 25.67 9.01 -5.20
C PRO A 96 24.55 9.12 -6.24
N ASP A 97 24.07 7.96 -6.67
CA ASP A 97 22.88 7.85 -7.50
C ASP A 97 21.67 8.43 -6.76
N VAL A 98 20.74 8.99 -7.50
CA VAL A 98 19.52 9.58 -6.95
C VAL A 98 18.48 8.50 -6.67
N ASN A 99 17.66 8.75 -5.65
CA ASN A 99 16.51 7.89 -5.35
C ASN A 99 15.43 8.03 -6.43
N HIS A 100 14.86 6.92 -6.88
CA HIS A 100 14.02 6.93 -8.08
C HIS A 100 12.53 7.25 -7.85
N LEU A 101 12.08 7.42 -6.60
CA LEU A 101 10.77 7.96 -6.23
C LEU A 101 10.94 9.07 -5.19
N MET A 102 10.29 10.21 -5.40
CA MET A 102 10.46 11.40 -4.55
C MET A 102 9.14 12.13 -4.35
N ALA A 103 9.02 12.80 -3.20
CA ALA A 103 8.01 13.82 -2.97
C ALA A 103 8.65 15.19 -2.75
N PHE A 104 8.00 16.22 -3.25
CA PHE A 104 8.41 17.61 -3.18
C PHE A 104 7.33 18.46 -2.54
N ASP A 105 7.73 19.44 -1.76
CA ASP A 105 6.82 20.47 -1.24
C ASP A 105 6.36 21.34 -2.42
N ALA A 106 5.05 21.53 -2.57
CA ALA A 106 4.53 22.30 -3.68
C ALA A 106 4.83 23.80 -3.57
N ASP A 107 5.07 24.32 -2.37
CA ASP A 107 5.29 25.75 -2.13
C ASP A 107 6.67 26.21 -2.61
N ASP A 108 7.72 25.43 -2.39
CA ASP A 108 9.09 25.81 -2.73
C ASP A 108 9.84 24.77 -3.59
N GLY A 109 9.21 23.64 -3.88
CA GLY A 109 9.79 22.56 -4.66
C GLY A 109 10.81 21.72 -3.91
N SER A 110 11.06 21.94 -2.62
CA SER A 110 12.07 21.18 -1.85
C SER A 110 11.71 19.71 -1.71
N ILE A 111 12.72 18.82 -1.66
CA ILE A 111 12.48 17.37 -1.46
C ILE A 111 12.03 17.14 -0.01
N VAL A 112 10.82 16.61 0.17
CA VAL A 112 10.28 16.21 1.48
C VAL A 112 10.79 14.82 1.87
N TRP A 113 10.72 13.88 0.94
CA TRP A 113 11.25 12.54 1.11
C TRP A 113 11.67 11.93 -0.23
N SER A 114 12.53 10.92 -0.18
CA SER A 114 12.91 10.14 -1.37
C SER A 114 13.14 8.66 -1.03
N GLN A 115 12.88 7.78 -1.99
CA GLN A 115 12.96 6.32 -1.85
C GLN A 115 13.65 5.71 -3.07
N GLN A 116 14.58 4.78 -2.80
CA GLN A 116 15.17 4.00 -3.88
C GLN A 116 14.27 2.82 -4.24
N ILE A 117 13.65 2.91 -5.41
CA ILE A 117 12.72 1.89 -5.93
C ILE A 117 13.23 1.17 -7.19
N GLY A 118 14.47 1.45 -7.58
CA GLY A 118 14.98 1.08 -8.90
C GLY A 118 14.47 2.02 -9.98
N SER A 119 15.14 2.05 -11.13
CA SER A 119 14.75 2.98 -12.17
C SER A 119 13.43 2.62 -12.81
N THR A 120 12.64 3.63 -13.17
CA THR A 120 11.33 3.38 -13.76
C THR A 120 10.96 4.40 -14.82
N TRP A 121 10.29 3.92 -15.86
CA TRP A 121 9.55 4.77 -16.81
C TRP A 121 8.09 5.01 -16.42
N SER A 122 7.67 4.47 -15.27
CA SER A 122 6.29 4.51 -14.82
C SER A 122 5.87 5.89 -14.33
N ALA A 123 4.59 6.17 -14.55
CA ALA A 123 3.92 7.32 -13.98
C ALA A 123 3.67 7.14 -12.48
N THR A 124 3.48 8.25 -11.78
CA THR A 124 2.96 8.24 -10.41
C THR A 124 1.45 8.47 -10.39
N SER A 125 0.75 7.78 -9.49
CA SER A 125 -0.58 8.15 -9.01
C SER A 125 -0.58 8.33 -7.52
N VAL A 126 -1.52 9.13 -7.03
CA VAL A 126 -1.80 9.27 -5.61
C VAL A 126 -3.30 9.15 -5.41
N SER A 127 -3.71 8.38 -4.42
CA SER A 127 -5.09 8.25 -3.97
C SER A 127 -5.12 7.80 -2.52
N ASN A 128 -6.01 8.37 -1.70
CA ASN A 128 -6.19 8.00 -0.30
C ASN A 128 -4.89 7.97 0.52
N GLY A 129 -3.99 8.94 0.30
CA GLY A 129 -2.71 9.02 1.00
C GLY A 129 -1.69 7.95 0.60
N ILE A 130 -1.90 7.26 -0.52
CA ILE A 130 -0.97 6.26 -1.07
C ILE A 130 -0.50 6.71 -2.44
N VAL A 131 0.82 6.77 -2.63
CA VAL A 131 1.43 6.97 -3.94
C VAL A 131 1.77 5.61 -4.57
N PHE A 132 1.38 5.44 -5.83
CA PHE A 132 1.66 4.26 -6.63
C PHE A 132 2.59 4.60 -7.79
N THR A 133 3.54 3.71 -8.06
CA THR A 133 4.41 3.79 -9.24
C THR A 133 4.89 2.39 -9.63
N GLY A 134 5.04 2.14 -10.93
CA GLY A 134 5.66 0.90 -11.40
C GLY A 134 7.19 0.93 -11.32
N THR A 135 7.82 -0.23 -11.50
CA THR A 135 9.27 -0.42 -11.66
C THR A 135 9.60 -1.01 -13.04
N ASP A 136 10.81 -0.80 -13.54
CA ASP A 136 11.26 -1.54 -14.72
C ASP A 136 11.52 -3.03 -14.37
N PRO A 137 11.37 -3.95 -15.34
CA PRO A 137 11.77 -5.34 -15.16
C PRO A 137 13.24 -5.47 -14.74
N GLY A 138 13.53 -6.41 -13.84
CA GLY A 138 14.88 -6.66 -13.33
C GLY A 138 15.27 -5.84 -12.10
N GLU A 139 14.49 -4.83 -11.72
CA GLU A 139 14.72 -4.09 -10.47
C GLU A 139 14.27 -4.89 -9.23
N ALA A 140 13.23 -5.73 -9.38
CA ALA A 140 12.76 -6.64 -8.33
C ALA A 140 13.53 -7.98 -8.34
N PRO A 141 13.66 -8.67 -7.18
CA PRO A 141 14.32 -9.99 -7.11
C PRO A 141 13.71 -11.07 -8.01
N SER A 142 12.41 -10.98 -8.31
CA SER A 142 11.74 -11.89 -9.24
C SER A 142 12.09 -11.64 -10.70
N GLY A 143 12.74 -10.52 -11.00
CA GLY A 143 13.03 -10.06 -12.36
C GLY A 143 11.84 -9.44 -13.09
N LEU A 144 10.64 -9.51 -12.51
CA LEU A 144 9.43 -8.90 -13.07
C LEU A 144 9.29 -7.44 -12.66
N SER A 145 8.53 -6.69 -13.45
CA SER A 145 8.08 -5.34 -13.08
C SER A 145 7.09 -5.44 -11.92
N GLN A 146 7.10 -4.46 -11.02
CA GLN A 146 6.17 -4.39 -9.89
C GLN A 146 5.43 -3.06 -9.91
N LEU A 147 4.18 -3.06 -9.46
CA LEU A 147 3.48 -1.85 -9.01
C LEU A 147 3.74 -1.69 -7.52
N LEU A 148 4.41 -0.61 -7.15
CA LEU A 148 4.72 -0.28 -5.76
C LEU A 148 3.67 0.68 -5.21
N ALA A 149 3.39 0.55 -3.92
CA ALA A 149 2.54 1.43 -3.14
C ALA A 149 3.34 1.94 -1.93
N HIS A 150 3.38 3.25 -1.74
CA HIS A 150 4.08 3.92 -0.64
C HIS A 150 3.13 4.90 0.06
N ASP A 151 3.36 5.10 1.35
CA ASP A 151 2.69 6.14 2.14
C ASP A 151 3.07 7.51 1.57
N ALA A 152 2.08 8.33 1.22
CA ALA A 152 2.31 9.58 0.52
C ALA A 152 2.98 10.64 1.41
N ALA A 153 2.73 10.64 2.73
CA ALA A 153 3.30 11.60 3.64
C ALA A 153 4.78 11.31 3.97
N THR A 154 5.16 10.04 4.05
CA THR A 154 6.46 9.60 4.57
C THR A 154 7.35 8.89 3.55
N GLY A 155 6.77 8.44 2.44
CA GLY A 155 7.43 7.57 1.46
C GLY A 155 7.61 6.13 1.93
N ALA A 156 7.12 5.74 3.11
CA ALA A 156 7.29 4.39 3.63
C ALA A 156 6.66 3.33 2.68
N PRO A 157 7.36 2.22 2.35
CA PRO A 157 6.80 1.19 1.49
C PRO A 157 5.61 0.49 2.18
N LEU A 158 4.49 0.35 1.46
CA LEU A 158 3.26 -0.28 1.95
C LEU A 158 3.00 -1.63 1.29
N ALA A 159 3.16 -1.71 -0.04
CA ALA A 159 2.95 -2.94 -0.79
C ALA A 159 3.72 -2.93 -2.11
N ALA A 160 3.94 -4.13 -2.65
CA ALA A 160 4.44 -4.34 -4.00
C ALA A 160 3.61 -5.45 -4.65
N TYR A 161 3.18 -5.22 -5.88
CA TYR A 161 2.36 -6.15 -6.65
C TYR A 161 3.10 -6.52 -7.93
N GLU A 162 3.36 -7.81 -8.15
CA GLU A 162 4.01 -8.25 -9.37
C GLU A 162 3.11 -8.04 -10.59
N LEU A 163 3.70 -7.49 -11.64
CA LEU A 163 3.05 -7.29 -12.93
C LEU A 163 3.46 -8.38 -13.89
N THR A 164 2.51 -8.77 -14.73
CA THR A 164 2.74 -9.74 -15.80
C THR A 164 3.74 -9.26 -16.85
N ASN A 165 3.93 -7.93 -17.00
CA ASN A 165 4.96 -7.33 -17.84
C ASN A 165 5.32 -5.92 -17.36
N ALA A 166 6.32 -5.30 -18.00
CA ALA A 166 6.69 -3.91 -17.79
C ALA A 166 5.47 -2.96 -17.87
N THR A 167 5.44 -1.94 -17.01
CA THR A 167 4.47 -0.85 -17.10
C THR A 167 5.17 0.49 -17.30
N VAL A 168 4.50 1.40 -18.00
CA VAL A 168 4.85 2.82 -18.10
C VAL A 168 3.66 3.72 -17.75
N THR A 169 2.58 3.12 -17.23
CA THR A 169 1.29 3.79 -17.07
C THR A 169 1.06 4.24 -15.64
N LYS A 170 0.10 5.15 -15.45
CA LYS A 170 -0.42 5.53 -14.13
C LYS A 170 -1.40 4.46 -13.67
N ALA A 171 -1.29 4.05 -12.40
CA ALA A 171 -2.31 3.20 -11.82
C ALA A 171 -3.58 4.02 -11.53
N ALA A 172 -4.72 3.57 -12.05
CA ALA A 172 -6.02 4.14 -11.75
C ALA A 172 -6.61 3.44 -10.52
N VAL A 173 -7.07 4.23 -9.55
CA VAL A 173 -7.75 3.72 -8.36
C VAL A 173 -9.22 4.05 -8.50
N ASP A 174 -10.07 3.03 -8.45
CA ASP A 174 -11.52 3.18 -8.39
C ASP A 174 -12.06 2.29 -7.27
N ALA A 175 -12.66 2.92 -6.25
CA ALA A 175 -13.01 2.29 -4.99
C ALA A 175 -11.85 1.41 -4.47
N ASP A 176 -12.05 0.10 -4.51
CA ASP A 176 -11.12 -0.91 -4.01
C ASP A 176 -10.36 -1.63 -5.10
N SER A 177 -10.34 -1.07 -6.31
CA SER A 177 -9.66 -1.67 -7.43
C SER A 177 -8.59 -0.73 -7.94
N LEU A 178 -7.40 -1.30 -8.09
CA LEU A 178 -6.23 -0.66 -8.66
C LEU A 178 -6.00 -1.27 -10.04
N TYR A 179 -6.18 -0.45 -11.08
CA TYR A 179 -5.98 -0.86 -12.46
C TYR A 179 -4.68 -0.27 -12.98
N VAL A 180 -3.80 -1.12 -13.52
CA VAL A 180 -2.54 -0.68 -14.11
C VAL A 180 -2.40 -1.29 -15.49
N GLY A 181 -2.11 -0.45 -16.48
CA GLY A 181 -1.76 -0.92 -17.81
C GLY A 181 -0.38 -1.58 -17.78
N TYR A 182 -0.18 -2.66 -18.51
CA TYR A 182 1.13 -3.26 -18.71
C TYR A 182 1.34 -3.59 -20.18
N GLY A 183 2.59 -3.86 -20.55
CA GLY A 183 3.04 -4.03 -21.93
C GLY A 183 3.58 -2.72 -22.48
N VAL A 184 4.83 -2.78 -22.94
CA VAL A 184 5.57 -1.65 -23.51
C VAL A 184 6.17 -2.09 -24.84
N VAL A 185 6.15 -1.18 -25.82
CA VAL A 185 6.67 -1.37 -27.19
C VAL A 185 6.22 -2.68 -27.85
N SER A 186 7.06 -3.72 -27.82
CA SER A 186 6.88 -4.98 -28.55
C SER A 186 6.29 -6.11 -27.69
N SER A 187 6.06 -5.86 -26.40
CA SER A 187 5.47 -6.84 -25.50
C SER A 187 3.93 -6.79 -25.55
N PRO A 188 3.24 -7.95 -25.58
CA PRO A 188 1.79 -7.98 -25.42
C PRO A 188 1.38 -7.26 -24.14
N GLY A 189 0.43 -6.34 -24.28
CA GLY A 189 -0.06 -5.52 -23.19
C GLY A 189 -1.49 -5.86 -22.77
N GLY A 190 -1.92 -5.22 -21.70
CA GLY A 190 -3.25 -5.38 -21.11
C GLY A 190 -3.44 -4.45 -19.93
N VAL A 191 -4.49 -4.71 -19.15
CA VAL A 191 -4.74 -4.07 -17.87
C VAL A 191 -4.74 -5.15 -16.81
N GLN A 192 -3.95 -4.98 -15.77
CA GLN A 192 -3.98 -5.81 -14.58
C GLN A 192 -4.77 -5.06 -13.51
N ALA A 193 -5.77 -5.72 -12.94
CA ALA A 193 -6.56 -5.20 -11.83
C ALA A 193 -6.10 -5.88 -10.53
N PHE A 194 -5.92 -5.10 -9.48
CA PHE A 194 -5.68 -5.59 -8.12
C PHE A 194 -6.83 -5.12 -7.24
N GLU A 195 -7.46 -6.05 -6.54
CA GLU A 195 -8.44 -5.72 -5.51
C GLU A 195 -7.68 -5.36 -4.23
N LEU A 196 -8.05 -4.25 -3.57
CA LEU A 196 -7.56 -3.89 -2.25
C LEU A 196 -8.02 -4.97 -1.28
N ARG A 197 -7.07 -5.43 -0.46
CA ARG A 197 -7.15 -6.63 0.39
C ARG A 197 -8.39 -6.65 1.30
N CYS A 198 -8.80 -5.48 1.77
CA CYS A 198 -10.11 -5.24 2.34
C CYS A 198 -10.79 -4.15 1.52
N PRO A 199 -11.81 -4.46 0.71
CA PRO A 199 -12.56 -3.42 0.04
C PRO A 199 -13.26 -2.48 1.05
N GLU A 200 -13.88 -1.38 0.61
CA GLU A 200 -14.77 -0.51 1.37
C GLU A 200 -16.11 -1.20 1.64
N GLN A 201 -16.52 -2.13 0.77
CA GLN A 201 -17.68 -3.02 0.96
C GLN A 201 -17.23 -4.46 1.22
N PRO A 202 -17.97 -5.27 1.99
CA PRO A 202 -17.68 -6.69 2.15
C PRO A 202 -17.60 -7.44 0.82
N ARG A 203 -16.53 -8.22 0.63
CA ARG A 203 -16.33 -9.07 -0.56
C ARG A 203 -17.42 -10.13 -0.65
N ALA A 204 -18.04 -10.27 -1.83
CA ALA A 204 -19.04 -11.30 -2.07
C ALA A 204 -18.41 -12.69 -2.23
N GLY A 205 -19.20 -13.74 -2.00
CA GLY A 205 -18.79 -15.13 -2.28
C GLY A 205 -17.84 -15.77 -1.26
N CYS A 206 -17.53 -15.09 -0.15
CA CYS A 206 -16.68 -15.65 0.90
C CYS A 206 -17.35 -16.81 1.66
N LEU A 207 -16.53 -17.73 2.15
CA LEU A 207 -16.95 -18.88 2.95
C LEU A 207 -17.55 -18.43 4.28
N THR A 208 -18.66 -19.04 4.67
CA THR A 208 -19.36 -18.72 5.92
C THR A 208 -19.11 -19.79 6.99
N GLY A 209 -19.75 -19.65 8.14
CA GLY A 209 -19.78 -20.72 9.14
C GLY A 209 -20.92 -20.58 10.13
N ALA A 210 -21.32 -21.73 10.67
CA ALA A 210 -22.47 -21.84 11.55
C ALA A 210 -22.16 -21.53 13.02
N LYS A 211 -21.15 -20.68 13.30
CA LYS A 211 -20.91 -20.01 14.59
C LYS A 211 -19.71 -19.07 14.52
N ALA A 212 -19.90 -17.83 14.96
CA ALA A 212 -18.80 -16.88 15.11
C ALA A 212 -18.84 -16.06 16.41
N THR A 213 -17.68 -15.53 16.78
CA THR A 213 -17.55 -14.55 17.86
C THR A 213 -16.57 -13.46 17.47
N VAL A 214 -16.91 -12.22 17.79
CA VAL A 214 -16.00 -11.07 17.72
C VAL A 214 -15.97 -10.34 19.05
N LEU A 215 -14.79 -9.83 19.40
CA LEU A 215 -14.55 -8.94 20.53
C LEU A 215 -13.56 -7.87 20.07
N VAL A 216 -13.96 -6.60 20.15
CA VAL A 216 -13.11 -5.43 19.97
C VAL A 216 -13.09 -4.68 21.30
N LYS A 217 -11.91 -4.26 21.73
CA LYS A 217 -11.71 -3.38 22.89
C LYS A 217 -10.70 -2.30 22.54
N ASN A 218 -11.08 -1.06 22.83
CA ASN A 218 -10.18 0.08 22.84
C ASN A 218 -10.14 0.61 24.27
N LYS A 219 -9.04 0.29 24.96
CA LYS A 219 -8.75 0.73 26.34
C LYS A 219 -7.43 1.51 26.40
N GLY A 220 -6.83 1.79 25.26
CA GLY A 220 -5.54 2.44 25.09
C GLY A 220 -4.36 1.47 25.27
N GLY A 221 -3.42 1.55 24.34
CA GLY A 221 -2.10 0.92 24.41
C GLY A 221 -2.17 -0.60 24.58
N ASP A 222 -1.45 -1.14 25.56
CA ASP A 222 -1.31 -2.59 25.79
C ASP A 222 -2.62 -3.33 26.11
N LYS A 223 -3.70 -2.59 26.41
CA LYS A 223 -5.01 -3.15 26.79
C LYS A 223 -5.96 -3.32 25.61
N ASP A 224 -5.58 -2.82 24.43
CA ASP A 224 -6.33 -2.98 23.21
C ASP A 224 -6.36 -4.44 22.77
N LEU A 225 -7.51 -4.85 22.24
CA LEU A 225 -7.74 -6.26 21.95
C LEU A 225 -8.75 -6.45 20.82
N LEU A 226 -8.37 -7.26 19.84
CA LEU A 226 -9.27 -7.78 18.83
C LEU A 226 -9.21 -9.31 18.82
N LYS A 227 -10.36 -9.97 18.92
CA LYS A 227 -10.46 -11.42 18.80
C LYS A 227 -11.63 -11.77 17.88
N TRP A 228 -11.31 -12.44 16.78
CA TRP A 228 -12.31 -12.99 15.88
C TRP A 228 -12.11 -14.49 15.71
N LYS A 229 -13.22 -15.21 15.57
CA LYS A 229 -13.23 -16.67 15.38
C LYS A 229 -14.51 -17.07 14.67
N LEU A 230 -14.35 -17.81 13.58
CA LEU A 230 -15.39 -18.52 12.85
C LEU A 230 -15.13 -20.02 12.96
N VAL A 231 -16.15 -20.80 13.29
CA VAL A 231 -16.08 -22.27 13.38
C VAL A 231 -17.27 -22.90 12.72
N LYS A 232 -17.17 -24.21 12.48
CA LYS A 232 -18.19 -24.93 11.71
C LYS A 232 -18.39 -24.25 10.35
N GLY A 233 -17.28 -23.86 9.75
CA GLY A 233 -17.26 -23.18 8.47
C GLY A 233 -17.55 -24.12 7.32
N ASN A 234 -17.71 -23.53 6.13
CA ASN A 234 -17.74 -24.27 4.90
C ASN A 234 -16.46 -25.09 4.68
N ALA A 235 -16.55 -26.10 3.82
CA ALA A 235 -15.41 -26.92 3.44
C ALA A 235 -14.34 -26.10 2.69
N PHE A 236 -13.07 -26.33 3.03
CA PHE A 236 -11.91 -25.92 2.24
C PHE A 236 -10.72 -26.81 2.59
N ASP A 237 -9.78 -26.92 1.66
CA ASP A 237 -8.62 -27.80 1.72
C ASP A 237 -7.33 -27.04 2.09
N GLN A 238 -6.29 -27.80 2.42
CA GLN A 238 -4.97 -27.26 2.74
C GLN A 238 -4.39 -26.42 1.58
N ALA A 239 -4.64 -26.82 0.34
CA ALA A 239 -4.11 -26.16 -0.84
C ALA A 239 -4.76 -24.78 -1.08
N ASP A 240 -6.02 -24.60 -0.67
CA ASP A 240 -6.75 -23.33 -0.83
C ASP A 240 -6.13 -22.20 0.01
N LEU A 241 -5.33 -22.54 1.02
CA LEU A 241 -4.70 -21.58 1.93
C LEU A 241 -3.41 -20.92 1.37
N GLY A 242 -2.96 -21.32 0.18
CA GLY A 242 -1.67 -20.86 -0.36
C GLY A 242 -0.48 -21.20 0.54
N ASP A 243 0.60 -20.42 0.46
CA ASP A 243 1.79 -20.58 1.31
C ASP A 243 2.06 -19.33 2.17
N PRO A 244 1.52 -19.27 3.40
CA PRO A 244 1.75 -18.14 4.29
C PRO A 244 3.16 -18.07 4.88
N LEU A 245 4.02 -19.04 4.62
CA LEU A 245 5.42 -18.90 4.99
C LEU A 245 6.17 -17.98 4.02
N THR A 246 5.69 -17.84 2.78
CA THR A 246 6.45 -17.19 1.71
C THR A 246 5.68 -16.18 0.87
N ASN A 247 4.43 -16.44 0.48
CA ASN A 247 3.74 -15.62 -0.53
C ASN A 247 2.24 -15.35 -0.28
N THR A 248 1.65 -15.95 0.76
CA THR A 248 0.24 -15.70 1.11
C THR A 248 0.10 -14.94 2.43
N ALA A 249 -0.20 -13.66 2.35
CA ALA A 249 -0.64 -12.88 3.49
C ALA A 249 -2.15 -13.08 3.72
N TYR A 250 -2.66 -12.60 4.85
CA TYR A 250 -4.10 -12.57 5.13
C TYR A 250 -4.50 -11.23 5.71
N SER A 251 -5.65 -10.70 5.31
CA SER A 251 -6.20 -9.46 5.86
C SER A 251 -7.51 -9.71 6.60
N LEU A 252 -7.60 -9.22 7.84
CA LEU A 252 -8.85 -9.20 8.61
C LEU A 252 -9.50 -7.83 8.50
N CYS A 253 -10.70 -7.80 7.94
CA CYS A 253 -11.47 -6.60 7.66
C CYS A 253 -12.69 -6.54 8.58
N LEU A 254 -12.95 -5.40 9.19
CA LEU A 254 -14.16 -5.14 9.97
C LEU A 254 -14.97 -4.06 9.28
N TYR A 255 -16.25 -4.33 9.09
CA TYR A 255 -17.20 -3.45 8.44
C TYR A 255 -18.36 -3.16 9.36
N ASP A 256 -18.79 -1.92 9.40
CA ASP A 256 -19.97 -1.48 10.12
C ASP A 256 -20.96 -0.85 9.15
N GLU A 257 -22.24 -1.20 9.26
CA GLU A 257 -23.27 -0.65 8.40
C GLU A 257 -23.99 0.50 9.10
N THR A 258 -24.05 1.65 8.41
CA THR A 258 -24.84 2.83 8.80
C THR A 258 -25.76 3.17 7.63
N GLY A 259 -27.08 3.20 7.85
CA GLY A 259 -28.04 3.49 6.78
C GLY A 259 -28.07 2.44 5.67
N ASN A 260 -27.76 1.17 5.99
CA ASN A 260 -27.57 0.05 5.05
C ASN A 260 -26.40 0.22 4.05
N VAL A 261 -25.42 1.06 4.38
CA VAL A 261 -24.15 1.17 3.63
C VAL A 261 -23.04 0.73 4.55
N ALA A 262 -22.25 -0.27 4.14
CA ALA A 262 -21.09 -0.71 4.89
C ALA A 262 -19.93 0.27 4.72
N SER A 263 -19.15 0.50 5.78
CA SER A 263 -17.85 1.16 5.73
C SER A 263 -16.79 0.27 6.38
N ARG A 264 -15.57 0.29 5.86
CA ARG A 264 -14.44 -0.43 6.47
C ARG A 264 -13.92 0.33 7.67
N GLU A 265 -14.17 -0.20 8.86
CA GLU A 265 -13.76 0.41 10.14
C GLU A 265 -12.33 0.04 10.54
N ALA A 266 -11.87 -1.16 10.17
CA ALA A 266 -10.52 -1.59 10.48
C ALA A 266 -10.00 -2.65 9.49
N LEU A 267 -8.68 -2.63 9.31
CA LEU A 267 -7.90 -3.58 8.53
C LEU A 267 -6.72 -4.04 9.39
N LEU A 268 -6.50 -5.35 9.47
CA LEU A 268 -5.30 -5.93 10.08
C LEU A 268 -4.63 -6.87 9.07
N THR A 269 -3.33 -6.69 8.88
CA THR A 269 -2.50 -7.51 8.01
C THR A 269 -1.81 -8.61 8.81
N VAL A 270 -1.88 -9.85 8.32
CA VAL A 270 -1.09 -10.98 8.79
C VAL A 270 -0.11 -11.37 7.67
N PRO A 271 1.14 -10.88 7.71
CA PRO A 271 2.06 -11.02 6.59
C PRO A 271 2.50 -12.46 6.37
N ALA A 272 2.81 -12.79 5.12
CA ALA A 272 3.57 -13.99 4.80
C ALA A 272 4.93 -13.92 5.50
N SER A 273 5.27 -14.91 6.31
CA SER A 273 6.47 -14.87 7.15
C SER A 273 6.76 -16.20 7.85
N ALA A 274 7.99 -16.33 8.37
CA ALA A 274 8.39 -17.44 9.22
C ALA A 274 7.65 -17.51 10.59
N LEU A 275 6.82 -16.51 10.91
CA LEU A 275 5.94 -16.53 12.09
C LEU A 275 4.73 -17.46 11.90
N TRP A 276 4.45 -17.85 10.66
CA TRP A 276 3.54 -18.94 10.34
C TRP A 276 4.20 -20.30 10.55
N GLN A 277 3.43 -21.21 11.13
CA GLN A 277 3.82 -22.59 11.35
C GLN A 277 2.98 -23.48 10.46
N ASP A 278 3.64 -24.20 9.57
CA ASP A 278 3.02 -25.27 8.81
C ASP A 278 2.56 -26.39 9.76
N LYS A 279 1.31 -26.82 9.57
CA LYS A 279 0.67 -27.97 10.23
C LYS A 279 0.01 -28.89 9.22
N SER A 280 0.38 -28.82 7.95
CA SER A 280 -0.18 -29.60 6.85
C SER A 280 -0.35 -31.08 7.23
N PRO A 281 -1.52 -31.70 6.94
CA PRO A 281 -2.70 -31.13 6.26
C PRO A 281 -3.71 -30.46 7.24
N LYS A 282 -3.29 -30.11 8.46
CA LYS A 282 -4.15 -29.52 9.52
C LYS A 282 -4.17 -27.98 9.49
N GLY A 283 -3.71 -27.38 8.41
CA GLY A 283 -3.70 -25.95 8.16
C GLY A 283 -2.44 -25.24 8.66
N PHE A 284 -2.58 -23.98 9.05
CA PHE A 284 -1.50 -23.11 9.49
C PHE A 284 -1.80 -22.48 10.85
N LYS A 285 -0.73 -22.16 11.60
CA LYS A 285 -0.83 -21.44 12.86
C LYS A 285 0.15 -20.28 12.90
N TYR A 286 -0.37 -19.07 13.08
CA TYR A 286 0.45 -17.89 13.26
C TYR A 286 0.74 -17.66 14.75
N LYS A 287 1.98 -17.31 15.07
CA LYS A 287 2.37 -16.92 16.43
C LYS A 287 3.44 -15.84 16.39
N ASP A 288 3.02 -14.63 16.73
CA ASP A 288 3.92 -13.51 17.03
C ASP A 288 3.73 -13.11 18.50
N LYS A 289 4.80 -13.19 19.29
CA LYS A 289 4.73 -12.80 20.70
C LYS A 289 4.72 -11.28 20.87
N ASP A 290 5.41 -10.60 19.96
CA ASP A 290 5.75 -9.19 20.02
C ASP A 290 4.72 -8.34 19.25
N ALA A 291 3.80 -9.00 18.52
CA ALA A 291 2.64 -8.38 17.91
C ALA A 291 3.05 -7.26 16.93
N THR A 292 4.00 -7.59 16.06
CA THR A 292 4.72 -6.66 15.18
C THR A 292 3.89 -6.23 13.97
N ALA A 293 2.99 -7.09 13.48
CA ALA A 293 2.10 -6.78 12.37
C ALA A 293 0.69 -6.46 12.89
N ASP A 294 0.31 -5.19 12.91
CA ASP A 294 -1.02 -4.69 13.32
C ASP A 294 -1.52 -5.26 14.66
N GLY A 295 -0.59 -5.49 15.59
CA GLY A 295 -0.89 -6.09 16.89
C GLY A 295 -1.27 -7.57 16.84
N VAL A 296 -1.26 -8.22 15.66
CA VAL A 296 -1.64 -9.62 15.48
C VAL A 296 -0.64 -10.51 16.20
N ASN A 297 -1.13 -11.29 17.15
CA ASN A 297 -0.29 -12.09 18.04
C ASN A 297 -0.64 -13.59 17.99
N GLY A 298 -1.68 -13.96 17.24
CA GLY A 298 -2.02 -15.35 17.01
C GLY A 298 -3.10 -15.55 15.97
N GLY A 299 -2.89 -16.54 15.10
CA GLY A 299 -3.83 -16.92 14.05
C GLY A 299 -3.94 -18.44 13.92
N GLN A 300 -5.07 -18.91 13.41
CA GLN A 300 -5.26 -20.31 13.05
C GLN A 300 -6.17 -20.42 11.83
N LEU A 301 -5.66 -21.09 10.80
CA LEU A 301 -6.40 -21.49 9.61
C LEU A 301 -6.45 -23.00 9.64
N LYS A 302 -7.64 -23.59 9.74
CA LYS A 302 -7.82 -25.04 9.86
C LYS A 302 -8.80 -25.52 8.78
N PRO A 303 -8.31 -26.25 7.75
CA PRO A 303 -9.15 -26.85 6.72
C PRO A 303 -9.96 -28.02 7.28
N GLY A 304 -10.91 -28.48 6.47
CA GLY A 304 -11.71 -29.67 6.72
C GLY A 304 -13.08 -29.58 6.07
N ASP A 305 -13.79 -30.72 6.05
CA ASP A 305 -15.15 -30.82 5.51
C ASP A 305 -16.12 -29.79 6.12
N GLU A 306 -17.29 -29.67 5.48
CA GLU A 306 -18.41 -28.85 5.93
C GLU A 306 -18.66 -29.03 7.45
N GLY A 307 -18.67 -27.92 8.18
CA GLY A 307 -18.89 -27.91 9.63
C GLY A 307 -17.66 -28.29 10.48
N LYS A 308 -16.50 -28.58 9.88
CA LYS A 308 -15.26 -28.95 10.61
C LYS A 308 -14.13 -27.94 10.47
N SER A 309 -14.26 -26.99 9.55
CA SER A 309 -13.28 -25.94 9.34
C SER A 309 -13.35 -24.85 10.43
N LYS A 310 -12.24 -24.12 10.58
CA LYS A 310 -12.09 -23.04 11.55
C LYS A 310 -11.09 -22.01 11.07
N VAL A 311 -11.45 -20.73 11.18
CA VAL A 311 -10.52 -19.60 11.06
C VAL A 311 -10.59 -18.70 12.29
N GLN A 312 -9.44 -18.16 12.70
CA GLN A 312 -9.34 -17.34 13.91
C GLN A 312 -8.14 -16.39 13.82
N ILE A 313 -8.36 -15.13 14.17
CA ILE A 313 -7.32 -14.10 14.33
C ILE A 313 -7.43 -13.47 15.71
N LYS A 314 -6.30 -13.15 16.30
CA LYS A 314 -6.16 -12.44 17.58
C LYS A 314 -5.10 -11.38 17.44
N ALA A 315 -5.45 -10.18 17.87
CA ALA A 315 -4.55 -9.05 17.95
C ALA A 315 -4.70 -8.34 19.31
N LYS A 316 -3.64 -7.64 19.72
CA LYS A 316 -3.56 -6.91 20.99
C LYS A 316 -2.51 -5.80 20.92
N GLY A 317 -2.63 -4.89 21.89
CA GLY A 317 -1.60 -3.94 22.23
C GLY A 317 -1.53 -2.71 21.33
N ALA A 318 -0.53 -1.86 21.57
CA ALA A 318 -0.46 -0.52 20.98
C ALA A 318 -0.33 -0.49 19.45
N ASN A 319 0.15 -1.57 18.83
CA ASN A 319 0.26 -1.69 17.37
C ASN A 319 -1.05 -2.09 16.70
N LEU A 320 -2.09 -2.43 17.46
CA LEU A 320 -3.40 -2.77 16.89
C LEU A 320 -4.06 -1.49 16.37
N PRO A 321 -4.41 -1.39 15.07
CA PRO A 321 -5.23 -0.30 14.55
C PRO A 321 -6.67 -0.43 15.08
N THR A 322 -6.88 -0.03 16.33
CA THR A 322 -8.20 -0.13 16.96
C THR A 322 -9.15 0.90 16.36
N PRO A 323 -10.31 0.46 15.80
CA PRO A 323 -11.32 1.40 15.33
C PRO A 323 -11.80 2.26 16.49
N GLN A 324 -12.06 3.54 16.25
CA GLN A 324 -12.59 4.43 17.28
C GLN A 324 -14.09 4.19 17.46
N PRO A 325 -14.62 4.33 18.69
CA PRO A 325 -16.05 4.20 18.91
C PRO A 325 -16.81 5.35 18.22
N VAL A 326 -17.96 5.03 17.60
CA VAL A 326 -18.81 6.04 16.93
C VAL A 326 -19.39 7.08 17.90
N SER A 327 -19.47 6.77 19.20
CA SER A 327 -19.80 7.72 20.27
C SER A 327 -19.34 7.23 21.64
N ALA A 328 -19.50 8.05 22.68
CA ALA A 328 -19.15 7.66 24.05
C ALA A 328 -19.92 6.43 24.57
N ASP A 329 -21.13 6.19 24.05
CA ASP A 329 -22.02 5.12 24.51
C ASP A 329 -22.12 3.95 23.52
N LYS A 330 -21.46 4.03 22.36
CA LYS A 330 -21.62 3.08 21.27
C LYS A 330 -20.31 2.93 20.49
N TYR A 331 -19.84 1.68 20.34
CA TYR A 331 -18.62 1.39 19.61
C TYR A 331 -18.85 1.41 18.09
N PHE A 332 -19.82 0.62 17.63
CA PHE A 332 -20.21 0.50 16.22
C PHE A 332 -21.70 0.78 16.10
N ASP A 333 -22.15 1.36 14.99
CA ASP A 333 -23.55 1.67 14.75
C ASP A 333 -24.40 0.39 14.62
N VAL A 334 -23.92 -0.60 13.85
CA VAL A 334 -24.59 -1.89 13.62
C VAL A 334 -26.08 -1.68 13.27
N ASP A 335 -26.36 -0.90 12.23
CA ASP A 335 -27.73 -0.62 11.79
C ASP A 335 -28.41 -1.92 11.30
N SER A 336 -27.82 -2.57 10.30
CA SER A 336 -28.27 -3.86 9.75
C SER A 336 -27.32 -5.00 10.08
N ALA A 337 -26.02 -4.80 9.89
CA ALA A 337 -25.00 -5.79 10.23
C ALA A 337 -23.66 -5.14 10.58
N PHE A 338 -22.89 -5.87 11.39
CA PHE A 338 -21.45 -5.70 11.51
C PHE A 338 -20.78 -6.91 10.87
N THR A 339 -20.01 -6.72 9.82
CA THR A 339 -19.43 -7.82 9.03
C THR A 339 -17.95 -7.96 9.34
N VAL A 340 -17.47 -9.19 9.49
CA VAL A 340 -16.04 -9.47 9.60
C VAL A 340 -15.62 -10.42 8.51
N GLN A 341 -14.59 -10.03 7.76
CA GLN A 341 -14.00 -10.86 6.72
C GLN A 341 -12.54 -11.18 7.03
N LEU A 342 -12.12 -12.38 6.64
CA LEU A 342 -10.72 -12.75 6.52
C LEU A 342 -10.46 -13.10 5.07
N ILE A 343 -9.53 -12.42 4.42
CA ILE A 343 -9.26 -12.56 2.99
C ILE A 343 -7.81 -13.02 2.85
N ALA A 344 -7.57 -14.06 2.04
CA ALA A 344 -6.22 -14.45 1.65
C ALA A 344 -5.71 -13.49 0.58
N ASP A 345 -4.46 -13.08 0.73
CA ASP A 345 -3.79 -12.10 -0.12
C ASP A 345 -2.53 -12.73 -0.73
N GLY A 346 -2.47 -12.86 -2.05
CA GLY A 346 -1.32 -13.41 -2.75
C GLY A 346 -1.25 -14.95 -2.69
N GLY A 347 -0.96 -15.59 -3.82
CA GLY A 347 -0.82 -17.05 -3.93
C GLY A 347 -2.12 -17.88 -3.78
N ALA A 348 -3.19 -17.33 -3.20
CA ALA A 348 -4.49 -17.97 -3.01
C ALA A 348 -5.66 -16.98 -3.20
N ASP A 349 -6.83 -17.50 -3.56
CA ASP A 349 -8.08 -16.75 -3.68
C ASP A 349 -9.17 -17.40 -2.82
N ILE A 350 -9.07 -17.21 -1.51
CA ILE A 350 -10.03 -17.71 -0.53
C ILE A 350 -10.34 -16.62 0.49
N CYS A 351 -11.60 -16.55 0.93
CA CYS A 351 -11.99 -15.65 2.00
C CYS A 351 -13.09 -16.26 2.86
N TRP A 352 -13.25 -15.71 4.06
CA TRP A 352 -14.29 -16.06 5.02
C TRP A 352 -15.05 -14.82 5.45
N THR A 353 -16.35 -14.95 5.67
CA THR A 353 -17.22 -13.86 6.10
C THR A 353 -18.22 -14.31 7.16
N ILE A 354 -18.63 -13.38 8.03
CA ILE A 354 -19.79 -13.56 8.90
C ILE A 354 -20.38 -12.21 9.28
N ASP A 355 -21.71 -12.15 9.29
CA ASP A 355 -22.46 -10.96 9.72
C ASP A 355 -22.93 -11.12 11.16
N PHE A 356 -22.79 -10.05 11.93
CA PHE A 356 -23.31 -9.93 13.29
C PHE A 356 -24.43 -8.90 13.28
N THR A 357 -25.67 -9.37 13.37
CA THR A 357 -26.88 -8.52 13.39
C THR A 357 -27.26 -8.05 14.80
N SER A 358 -26.53 -8.48 15.82
CA SER A 358 -26.73 -8.02 17.20
C SER A 358 -25.48 -8.13 18.05
N ALA A 359 -25.30 -7.14 18.92
CA ALA A 359 -24.22 -7.12 19.89
C ALA A 359 -24.69 -7.68 21.23
N LYS A 360 -23.84 -8.50 21.86
CA LYS A 360 -23.97 -8.84 23.29
C LYS A 360 -23.50 -7.69 24.19
N LYS A 361 -22.61 -6.85 23.66
CA LYS A 361 -22.12 -5.64 24.31
C LYS A 361 -21.66 -4.66 23.24
N ASN A 362 -22.07 -3.40 23.36
CA ASN A 362 -21.67 -2.31 22.48
C ASN A 362 -21.67 -1.03 23.34
N ASP A 363 -20.50 -0.59 23.78
CA ASP A 363 -20.28 0.65 24.55
C ASP A 363 -19.03 1.37 24.03
N GLY A 364 -18.73 2.59 24.49
CA GLY A 364 -17.57 3.35 24.00
C GLY A 364 -16.19 2.72 24.25
N GLU A 365 -16.09 1.58 24.95
CA GLU A 365 -14.81 0.88 25.17
C GLU A 365 -14.75 -0.50 24.53
N GLN A 366 -15.88 -1.15 24.26
CA GLN A 366 -15.90 -2.49 23.69
C GLN A 366 -17.13 -2.83 22.86
N PHE A 367 -16.86 -3.65 21.85
CA PHE A 367 -17.86 -4.35 21.08
C PHE A 367 -17.70 -5.86 21.25
N LYS A 368 -18.79 -6.59 21.47
CA LYS A 368 -18.81 -8.04 21.55
C LYS A 368 -20.07 -8.57 20.90
N ALA A 369 -19.91 -9.44 19.91
CA ALA A 369 -21.03 -10.08 19.24
C ALA A 369 -20.82 -11.59 19.07
N SER A 370 -21.89 -12.31 18.76
CA SER A 370 -21.82 -13.72 18.38
C SER A 370 -22.90 -14.03 17.36
N ALA A 371 -22.53 -14.69 16.27
CA ALA A 371 -23.45 -15.21 15.27
C ALA A 371 -23.70 -16.71 15.53
N PRO A 372 -24.93 -17.21 15.32
CA PRO A 372 -25.32 -18.61 15.53
C PRO A 372 -24.37 -19.61 14.88
#